data_AF-A0A952E1Y0-F1
#
_entry.id   AF-A0A952E1Y0-F1
#
_cell.length_a   1.000
_cell.length_b   1.000
_cell.length_c   1.000
_cell.angle_alpha   90.00
_cell.angle_beta   90.00
_cell.angle_gamma   90.00
#
_symmetry.space_group_name_H-M   'P 1'
#
loop_
_entity.id
_entity.type
_entity.pdbx_description
1 polymer ?
#
loop_
_entity_poly.entity_id
_entity_poly.type
_entity_poly.pdbx_seq_one_letter_code
_entity_poly.pdbx_strand_id
1 'polypeptide(L)' 'MKKRVVFCFRYYPFCAYSPYYSCPLPPRENWLTVPIRAGEKDYRAGE' A
#
# COMPACT_ATOMS: atom_id res chain seq x y z
N MET A 1 -26.31 -0.28 -2.63
CA MET A 1 -25.26 -1.31 -2.49
C MET A 1 -24.00 -0.65 -1.92
N LYS A 2 -23.47 -1.09 -0.78
CA LYS A 2 -22.21 -0.56 -0.21
C LYS A 2 -21.06 -1.52 -0.56
N LYS A 3 -20.00 -1.01 -1.22
CA LYS A 3 -18.76 -1.78 -1.43
C LYS A 3 -17.96 -1.77 -0.13
N ARG A 4 -17.50 -2.94 0.30
CA ARG A 4 -16.62 -3.08 1.47
C ARG A 4 -15.18 -3.03 1.00
N VAL A 5 -14.40 -2.13 1.59
CA VAL A 5 -12.95 -2.05 1.37
C VAL A 5 -12.26 -2.88 2.45
N VAL A 6 -11.41 -3.82 2.04
CA VAL A 6 -10.68 -4.72 2.96
C VAL A 6 -9.18 -4.51 2.76
N PHE A 7 -8.51 -3.93 3.76
CA PHE A 7 -7.09 -3.57 3.68
C PHE A 7 -6.12 -4.75 3.88
N CYS A 8 -6.58 -5.89 4.41
CA CYS A 8 -5.73 -7.07 4.61
C CYS A 8 -5.17 -7.64 3.29
N PHE A 9 -5.80 -7.34 2.15
CA PHE A 9 -5.35 -7.76 0.82
C PHE A 9 -4.56 -6.69 0.07
N ARG A 10 -4.04 -5.67 0.79
CA ARG A 10 -3.17 -4.64 0.20
C ARG A 10 -1.76 -5.21 0.00
N TYR A 11 -1.24 -5.05 -1.21
CA TYR A 11 0.13 -5.41 -1.61
C TYR A 11 0.92 -4.16 -2.02
N TYR A 12 2.25 -4.25 -1.96
CA TYR A 12 3.14 -3.23 -2.51
C TYR A 12 3.22 -3.34 -4.04
N PRO A 13 3.29 -2.21 -4.76
CA PRO A 13 3.54 -2.22 -6.19
C PRO A 13 4.93 -2.78 -6.50
N PHE A 14 5.13 -3.35 -7.70
CA PHE A 14 6.42 -3.93 -8.09
C PHE A 14 7.61 -2.96 -8.00
N CYS A 15 7.35 -1.66 -8.15
CA CYS A 15 8.37 -0.63 -7.99
C CYS A 15 8.99 -0.57 -6.58
N ALA A 16 8.31 -1.12 -5.55
CA ALA A 16 8.86 -1.27 -4.21
C ALA A 16 9.99 -2.32 -4.15
N TYR A 17 10.01 -3.25 -5.11
CA TYR A 17 10.97 -4.36 -5.14
C TYR A 17 12.06 -4.18 -6.21
N SER A 18 11.84 -3.31 -7.20
CA SER A 18 12.75 -3.15 -8.32
C SER A 18 12.65 -1.75 -8.94
N PRO A 19 13.79 -1.08 -9.21
CA PRO A 19 13.82 0.25 -9.82
C PRO A 19 13.42 0.26 -11.30
N TYR A 20 13.28 -0.92 -11.93
CA TYR A 20 12.87 -1.04 -13.33
C TYR A 20 11.38 -0.76 -13.56
N TYR A 21 10.59 -0.59 -12.50
CA TYR A 21 9.16 -0.29 -12.58
C TYR A 21 8.84 1.11 -12.06
N SER A 22 7.97 1.83 -12.75
CA SER A 22 7.48 3.14 -12.31
C SER A 22 6.40 3.01 -11.23
N CYS A 23 6.51 3.77 -10.15
CA CYS A 23 5.52 3.75 -9.07
C CYS A 23 4.25 4.55 -9.41
N PRO A 24 3.06 4.01 -9.12
CA PRO A 24 1.83 4.79 -9.15
C PRO A 24 1.77 5.71 -7.91
N LEU A 25 1.72 7.01 -8.13
CA LEU A 25 1.51 7.99 -7.06
C LEU A 25 0.00 8.16 -6.81
N PRO A 26 -0.49 7.93 -5.57
CA PRO A 26 -1.90 8.13 -5.27
C PRO A 26 -2.23 9.64 -5.24
N PRO A 27 -3.40 10.05 -5.79
CA PRO A 27 -3.86 11.43 -5.64
C PRO A 27 -4.12 11.76 -4.17
N ARG A 28 -4.14 13.05 -3.86
CA ARG A 28 -4.20 13.55 -2.47
C ARG A 28 -5.48 13.11 -1.75
N GLU A 29 -6.58 12.94 -2.46
CA GLU A 29 -7.86 12.48 -1.91
C GLU A 29 -7.80 11.04 -1.36
N ASN A 30 -6.83 10.24 -1.80
CA ASN A 30 -6.65 8.85 -1.34
C ASN A 30 -5.71 8.73 -0.12
N TRP A 31 -5.27 9.85 0.44
CA TRP A 31 -4.39 9.87 1.60
C TRP A 31 -5.22 9.74 2.87
N LEU A 32 -5.00 8.65 3.60
CA LEU A 32 -5.71 8.37 4.84
C LEU A 32 -4.94 8.99 6.00
N THR A 33 -5.65 9.70 6.88
CA THR A 33 -5.08 10.28 8.11
C THR A 33 -5.03 9.27 9.26
N VAL A 34 -5.56 8.07 9.04
CA VAL A 34 -5.61 6.98 10.01
C VAL A 34 -4.55 5.92 9.71
N PRO A 35 -3.92 5.32 10.73
CA PRO A 35 -2.95 4.25 10.51
C PRO A 35 -3.65 2.98 10.05
N ILE A 36 -3.12 2.36 8.98
CA ILE A 36 -3.51 1.02 8.54
C ILE A 36 -2.48 0.02 9.06
N ARG A 37 -2.89 -0.89 9.96
CA ARG A 37 -2.04 -1.93 10.56
C ARG A 37 -2.18 -3.31 9.89
N ALA A 38 -2.73 -3.34 8.67
CA ALA A 38 -3.03 -4.55 7.91
C ALA A 38 -2.48 -4.46 6.47
N GLY A 39 -2.24 -5.61 5.86
CA GLY A 39 -1.65 -5.72 4.52
C GLY A 39 -0.26 -6.36 4.55
N GLU A 40 0.42 -6.33 3.40
CA GLU A 40 1.78 -6.81 3.26
C GLU A 40 2.74 -6.04 4.18
N LYS A 41 3.67 -6.76 4.83
CA LYS A 41 4.71 -6.21 5.70
C LYS A 41 6.05 -6.33 5.00
N ASP A 42 6.80 -5.23 4.95
CA ASP A 42 8.21 -5.30 4.60
C ASP A 42 9.00 -5.74 5.84
N TYR A 43 9.49 -6.98 5.82
CA TYR A 43 10.28 -7.55 6.92
C TYR A 43 11.68 -6.92 7.03
N ARG A 44 12.14 -6.15 6.02
CA ARG A 44 13.44 -5.45 6.03
C ARG A 44 13.40 -4.10 6.73
N ALA A 45 12.23 -3.55 7.01
CA ALA A 45 12.06 -2.23 7.63
C ALA A 45 12.22 -2.23 9.17
N GLY A 46 12.63 -3.37 9.76
CA GLY A 46 12.78 -3.56 11.21
C GLY A 46 14.20 -3.88 11.68
N GLU A 47 15.19 -3.73 10.81
CA GLU A 47 16.64 -3.75 11.13
C GLU A 47 17.18 -2.32 11.25
#